data_AF-A0A938CH46-F1
#
_entry.id   AF-A0A938CH46-F1
#
_cell.length_a   1.000
_cell.length_b   1.000
_cell.length_c   1.000
_cell.angle_alpha   90.00
_cell.angle_beta   90.00
_cell.angle_gamma   90.00
#
_symmetry.space_group_name_H-M   'P 1'
#
loop_
_entity.id
_entity.type
_entity.pdbx_description
1 polymer ?
#
loop_
_entity_poly.entity_id
_entity_poly.type
_entity_poly.pdbx_seq_one_letter_code
_entity_poly.pdbx_strand_id
1 'polypeptide(L)'
;MRLSRSLTLMTLAAAFLASQAALAAPQVLAVLPTLGEQALVCEAGQCRAELSAFCLEPGRQGPSHNHPYLAAAGADIALILHFADGRRERLPTALARFHSQCGYAAVEVSLPADLLQAPGAQRIAVTVGERAALLPLAQPQHRRPHSAQEIALALGGNRVIGQRLVDEAGPPADAARLVARYVTLLPEALGEAAARQSLWRETLGGAPARLVESGRRQAEAMLAQCQAETAADPRFSFRACLRQHHDRALWQLNRRYWNAVDKAS
;
A
#
# COMPACT_ATOMS: atom_id res chain seq x y z
N MET A 1 49.55 57.62 -35.02
CA MET A 1 49.59 56.26 -34.41
C MET A 1 48.18 55.69 -34.41
N ARG A 2 47.96 54.57 -35.09
CA ARG A 2 46.66 53.88 -35.19
C ARG A 2 46.41 53.08 -33.90
N LEU A 3 45.27 53.29 -33.25
CA LEU A 3 44.78 52.43 -32.17
C LEU A 3 43.42 51.84 -32.58
N SER A 4 43.45 50.51 -32.60
CA SER A 4 42.40 49.54 -32.88
C SER A 4 41.49 49.34 -31.64
N ARG A 5 40.32 48.74 -31.88
CA ARG A 5 39.56 47.77 -31.03
C ARG A 5 38.14 48.22 -30.73
N SER A 6 37.10 47.39 -30.69
CA SER A 6 36.81 46.03 -31.16
C SER A 6 35.31 45.86 -30.90
N LEU A 7 34.58 45.22 -31.81
CA LEU A 7 33.20 44.76 -31.57
C LEU A 7 33.18 43.70 -30.46
N THR A 8 32.26 43.81 -29.51
CA THR A 8 31.92 42.73 -28.58
C THR A 8 30.46 42.34 -28.78
N LEU A 9 30.24 41.21 -29.46
CA LEU A 9 28.94 40.53 -29.50
C LEU A 9 28.65 39.93 -28.12
N MET A 10 27.49 40.25 -27.56
CA MET A 10 27.02 39.72 -26.28
C MET A 10 26.11 38.52 -26.55
N THR A 11 26.62 37.31 -26.34
CA THR A 11 25.87 36.05 -26.40
C THR A 11 25.08 35.85 -25.10
N LEU A 12 23.76 35.97 -25.15
CA LEU A 12 22.87 35.58 -24.05
C LEU A 12 22.76 34.05 -24.01
N ALA A 13 23.41 33.41 -23.04
CA ALA A 13 23.21 32.00 -22.73
C ALA A 13 21.93 31.83 -21.89
N ALA A 14 20.85 31.36 -22.51
CA ALA A 14 19.64 30.95 -21.81
C ALA A 14 19.91 29.62 -21.08
N ALA A 15 20.11 29.69 -19.77
CA ALA A 15 20.23 28.50 -18.93
C ALA A 15 18.84 27.84 -18.78
N PHE A 16 18.65 26.72 -19.46
CA PHE A 16 17.56 25.78 -19.18
C PHE A 16 17.82 25.13 -17.82
N LEU A 17 17.29 25.73 -16.75
CA LEU A 17 17.15 25.06 -15.46
C LEU A 17 16.05 24.00 -15.62
N ALA A 18 16.46 22.76 -15.92
CA ALA A 18 15.59 21.61 -15.82
C ALA A 18 15.17 21.46 -14.35
N SER A 19 13.92 21.84 -14.06
CA SER A 19 13.27 21.64 -12.77
C SER A 19 13.19 20.14 -12.49
N GLN A 20 14.19 19.59 -11.80
CA GLN A 20 14.05 18.27 -11.19
C GLN A 20 12.90 18.37 -10.21
N ALA A 21 11.78 17.73 -10.53
CA ALA A 21 10.62 17.68 -9.66
C ALA A 21 11.07 17.06 -8.34
N ALA A 22 11.19 17.91 -7.31
CA ALA A 22 11.61 17.49 -6.00
C ALA A 22 10.52 16.56 -5.44
N LEU A 23 10.86 15.28 -5.23
CA LEU A 23 9.99 14.31 -4.56
C LEU A 23 9.68 14.86 -3.17
N ALA A 24 8.45 15.22 -2.87
CA ALA A 24 8.09 15.82 -1.59
C ALA A 24 7.61 14.76 -0.58
N ALA A 25 7.57 15.11 0.73
CA ALA A 25 6.89 14.34 1.79
C ALA A 25 5.50 13.83 1.35
N PRO A 26 4.83 12.85 1.98
CA PRO A 26 5.03 12.14 3.26
C PRO A 26 6.03 10.97 3.17
N GLN A 27 6.09 10.06 4.15
CA GLN A 27 7.07 8.95 4.17
C GLN A 27 6.92 7.94 3.01
N VAL A 28 8.02 7.27 2.67
CA VAL A 28 8.06 6.01 1.92
C VAL A 28 7.33 4.93 2.73
N LEU A 29 6.46 4.16 2.07
CA LEU A 29 5.73 3.08 2.68
C LEU A 29 6.32 1.74 2.26
N ALA A 30 6.54 0.83 3.21
CA ALA A 30 6.64 -0.59 2.91
C ALA A 30 5.24 -1.18 2.80
N VAL A 31 5.02 -2.05 1.82
CA VAL A 31 3.78 -2.82 1.69
C VAL A 31 4.09 -4.24 2.16
N LEU A 32 3.24 -4.78 3.02
CA LEU A 32 3.40 -6.14 3.51
C LEU A 32 3.15 -7.12 2.35
N PRO A 33 3.88 -8.24 2.29
CA PRO A 33 3.57 -9.31 1.37
C PRO A 33 2.13 -9.78 1.51
N THR A 34 1.45 -10.04 0.40
CA THR A 34 0.10 -10.58 0.44
C THR A 34 0.11 -12.05 0.86
N LEU A 35 -0.98 -12.49 1.48
CA LEU A 35 -1.25 -13.90 1.75
C LEU A 35 -1.72 -14.60 0.45
N GLY A 36 -0.87 -14.61 -0.59
CA GLY A 36 -1.23 -15.13 -1.91
C GLY A 36 -1.90 -14.08 -2.80
N GLU A 37 -2.65 -14.53 -3.80
CA GLU A 37 -3.43 -13.62 -4.64
C GLU A 37 -4.57 -13.00 -3.85
N GLN A 38 -4.59 -11.68 -3.82
CA GLN A 38 -5.72 -10.93 -3.29
C GLN A 38 -6.56 -10.42 -4.46
N ALA A 39 -7.80 -10.88 -4.55
CA ALA A 39 -8.74 -10.42 -5.55
C ALA A 39 -9.06 -8.94 -5.33
N LEU A 40 -9.25 -8.20 -6.44
CA LEU A 40 -9.78 -6.86 -6.41
C LEU A 40 -11.30 -6.92 -6.60
N VAL A 41 -12.02 -6.09 -5.85
CA VAL A 41 -13.47 -5.93 -5.99
C VAL A 41 -13.74 -4.79 -6.97
N CYS A 42 -14.52 -5.08 -8.01
CA CYS A 42 -14.79 -4.14 -9.11
C CYS A 42 -16.19 -3.53 -8.96
N GLU A 43 -16.23 -2.24 -8.63
CA GLU A 43 -17.46 -1.47 -8.46
C GLU A 43 -17.26 -0.04 -8.99
N ALA A 44 -18.33 0.58 -9.49
CA ALA A 44 -18.32 1.96 -9.99
C ALA A 44 -17.15 2.28 -10.97
N GLY A 45 -16.82 1.33 -11.85
CA GLY A 45 -15.78 1.51 -12.88
C GLY A 45 -14.34 1.32 -12.38
N GLN A 46 -14.13 0.89 -11.14
CA GLN A 46 -12.80 0.63 -10.58
C GLN A 46 -12.74 -0.70 -9.84
N CYS A 47 -11.64 -1.42 -10.04
CA CYS A 47 -11.28 -2.59 -9.25
C CYS A 47 -10.33 -2.17 -8.15
N ARG A 48 -10.62 -2.51 -6.89
CA ARG A 48 -9.89 -2.03 -5.71
C ARG A 48 -9.51 -3.16 -4.76
N ALA A 49 -8.39 -3.02 -4.07
CA ALA A 49 -8.01 -3.84 -2.93
C ALA A 49 -7.25 -3.02 -1.88
N GLU A 50 -7.43 -3.36 -0.62
CA GLU A 50 -6.72 -2.77 0.52
C GLU A 50 -5.54 -3.65 0.92
N LEU A 51 -4.35 -3.04 0.99
CA LEU A 51 -3.09 -3.69 1.32
C LEU A 51 -2.56 -3.12 2.63
N SER A 52 -1.99 -3.98 3.47
CA SER A 52 -1.31 -3.56 4.70
C SER A 52 0.03 -2.90 4.38
N ALA A 53 0.34 -1.80 5.07
CA ALA A 53 1.57 -1.04 4.89
C ALA A 53 2.12 -0.47 6.21
N PHE A 54 3.37 -0.05 6.21
CA PHE A 54 3.99 0.66 7.32
C PHE A 54 5.00 1.69 6.83
N CYS A 55 5.29 2.67 7.69
CA CYS A 55 6.14 3.80 7.39
C CYS A 55 7.63 3.46 7.59
N LEU A 56 8.48 3.73 6.59
CA LEU A 56 9.91 3.38 6.65
C LEU A 56 10.82 4.44 7.29
N GLU A 57 10.31 5.64 7.61
CA GLU A 57 11.14 6.82 7.92
C GLU A 57 10.68 7.52 9.23
N PRO A 58 11.16 7.09 10.41
CA PRO A 58 10.69 7.59 11.72
C PRO A 58 10.59 9.12 11.84
N GLY A 59 11.54 9.84 11.24
CA GLY A 59 11.64 11.30 11.29
C GLY A 59 10.78 12.07 10.27
N ARG A 60 9.91 11.41 9.51
CA ARG A 60 9.03 12.06 8.51
C ARG A 60 7.57 11.99 8.92
N GLN A 61 6.76 12.93 8.43
CA GLN A 61 5.33 12.91 8.67
C GLN A 61 4.68 11.74 7.90
N GLY A 62 3.77 11.02 8.56
CA GLY A 62 2.92 10.03 7.89
C GLY A 62 2.03 10.67 6.81
N PRO A 63 1.60 9.89 5.80
CA PRO A 63 0.68 10.36 4.78
C PRO A 63 -0.66 10.82 5.36
N SER A 64 -1.22 11.86 4.74
CA SER A 64 -2.65 12.15 4.85
C SER A 64 -3.47 11.05 4.17
N HIS A 65 -4.78 11.03 4.40
CA HIS A 65 -5.68 10.20 3.61
C HIS A 65 -5.59 10.55 2.11
N ASN A 66 -5.72 9.54 1.25
CA ASN A 66 -5.66 9.63 -0.22
C ASN A 66 -4.38 10.24 -0.78
N HIS A 67 -3.29 10.23 -0.02
CA HIS A 67 -2.01 10.65 -0.57
C HIS A 67 -1.56 9.65 -1.63
N PRO A 68 -1.20 10.08 -2.85
CA PRO A 68 -0.89 9.18 -3.95
C PRO A 68 0.56 8.67 -3.91
N TYR A 69 0.75 7.46 -4.40
CA TYR A 69 2.00 6.74 -4.36
C TYR A 69 2.30 6.04 -5.69
N LEU A 70 3.59 5.77 -5.93
CA LEU A 70 4.08 4.91 -7.00
C LEU A 70 4.80 3.69 -6.42
N ALA A 71 4.75 2.56 -7.12
CA ALA A 71 5.62 1.44 -6.82
C ALA A 71 7.10 1.86 -6.96
N ALA A 72 7.93 1.53 -5.97
CA ALA A 72 9.37 1.73 -6.08
C ALA A 72 9.93 0.89 -7.24
N ALA A 73 11.02 1.35 -7.84
CA ALA A 73 11.70 0.59 -8.89
C ALA A 73 12.11 -0.79 -8.36
N GLY A 74 11.73 -1.85 -9.10
CA GLY A 74 12.00 -3.24 -8.69
C GLY A 74 11.12 -3.77 -7.56
N ALA A 75 10.09 -3.04 -7.11
CA ALA A 75 9.13 -3.55 -6.15
C ALA A 75 8.42 -4.79 -6.70
N ASP A 76 8.40 -5.87 -5.91
CA ASP A 76 7.69 -7.10 -6.26
C ASP A 76 6.18 -6.92 -6.04
N ILE A 77 5.53 -6.26 -6.99
CA ILE A 77 4.08 -6.11 -7.04
C ILE A 77 3.61 -6.65 -8.39
N ALA A 78 2.68 -7.59 -8.38
CA ALA A 78 2.07 -8.14 -9.57
C ALA A 78 0.60 -7.78 -9.64
N LEU A 79 0.16 -7.36 -10.83
CA LEU A 79 -1.24 -7.25 -11.19
C LEU A 79 -1.53 -8.38 -12.15
N ILE A 80 -2.54 -9.19 -11.87
CA ILE A 80 -2.82 -10.43 -12.60
C ILE A 80 -4.26 -10.40 -13.09
N LEU A 81 -4.45 -10.50 -14.40
CA LEU A 81 -5.75 -10.72 -15.03
C LEU A 81 -5.97 -12.23 -15.17
N HIS A 82 -7.11 -12.72 -14.68
CA HIS A 82 -7.51 -14.11 -14.79
C HIS A 82 -8.60 -14.27 -15.84
N PHE A 83 -8.48 -15.31 -16.66
CA PHE A 83 -9.42 -15.65 -17.71
C PHE A 83 -10.21 -16.93 -17.37
N ALA A 84 -11.38 -17.08 -18.00
CA ALA A 84 -12.28 -18.22 -17.82
C ALA A 84 -11.68 -19.57 -18.25
N ASP A 85 -10.73 -19.54 -19.19
CA ASP A 85 -9.99 -20.71 -19.69
C ASP A 85 -8.83 -21.11 -18.76
N GLY A 86 -8.66 -20.44 -17.61
CA GLY A 86 -7.57 -20.65 -16.66
C GLY A 86 -6.28 -19.91 -17.01
N ARG A 87 -6.21 -19.21 -18.15
CA ARG A 87 -5.07 -18.37 -18.51
C ARG A 87 -4.91 -17.23 -17.51
N ARG A 88 -3.67 -16.82 -17.32
CA ARG A 88 -3.27 -15.69 -16.48
C ARG A 88 -2.39 -14.76 -17.27
N GLU A 89 -2.64 -13.47 -17.15
CA GLU A 89 -1.83 -12.43 -17.78
C GLU A 89 -1.34 -11.45 -16.73
N ARG A 90 -0.05 -11.12 -16.79
CA ARG A 90 0.53 -10.09 -15.91
C ARG A 90 0.33 -8.72 -16.54
N LEU A 91 -0.37 -7.86 -15.81
CA LEU A 91 -0.60 -6.48 -16.21
C LEU A 91 0.59 -5.59 -15.79
N PRO A 92 0.92 -4.54 -16.56
CA PRO A 92 1.90 -3.54 -16.14
C PRO A 92 1.50 -2.87 -14.82
N THR A 93 2.43 -2.80 -13.86
CA THR A 93 2.20 -2.15 -12.55
C THR A 93 1.86 -0.67 -12.68
N ALA A 94 2.28 -0.02 -13.77
CA ALA A 94 1.95 1.38 -14.09
C ALA A 94 0.44 1.63 -14.30
N LEU A 95 -0.37 0.58 -14.50
CA LEU A 95 -1.83 0.70 -14.59
C LEU A 95 -2.48 0.86 -13.20
N ALA A 96 -1.79 0.45 -12.14
CA ALA A 96 -2.30 0.60 -10.78
C ALA A 96 -2.07 2.02 -10.25
N ARG A 97 -3.07 2.51 -9.52
CA ARG A 97 -2.95 3.68 -8.65
C ARG A 97 -2.88 3.22 -7.21
N PHE A 98 -1.95 3.78 -6.45
CA PHE A 98 -1.81 3.53 -5.02
C PHE A 98 -2.11 4.79 -4.24
N HIS A 99 -2.88 4.67 -3.18
CA HIS A 99 -3.13 5.79 -2.27
C HIS A 99 -3.30 5.33 -0.83
N SER A 100 -2.82 6.13 0.10
CA SER A 100 -2.96 5.86 1.53
C SER A 100 -4.43 5.90 1.98
N GLN A 101 -4.80 4.95 2.83
CA GLN A 101 -6.08 4.91 3.52
C GLN A 101 -5.86 5.31 4.98
N CYS A 102 -6.69 6.25 5.48
CA CYS A 102 -6.68 6.79 6.86
C CYS A 102 -5.35 6.65 7.64
N GLY A 103 -4.28 7.28 7.16
CA GLY A 103 -2.93 7.14 7.73
C GLY A 103 -2.03 6.30 6.83
N TYR A 104 -1.06 5.58 7.41
CA TYR A 104 -0.07 4.79 6.66
C TYR A 104 -0.30 3.28 6.69
N ALA A 105 -1.18 2.82 7.57
CA ALA A 105 -1.32 1.39 7.87
C ALA A 105 -1.98 0.64 6.70
N ALA A 106 -2.81 1.31 5.91
CA ALA A 106 -3.47 0.75 4.75
C ALA A 106 -3.15 1.56 3.49
N VAL A 107 -3.01 0.88 2.37
CA VAL A 107 -2.91 1.46 1.03
C VAL A 107 -3.95 0.78 0.16
N GLU A 108 -4.77 1.56 -0.54
CA GLU A 108 -5.62 1.04 -1.59
C GLU A 108 -4.85 1.01 -2.90
N VAL A 109 -4.87 -0.16 -3.55
CA VAL A 109 -4.51 -0.31 -4.96
C VAL A 109 -5.78 -0.31 -5.80
N SER A 110 -5.80 0.48 -6.87
CA SER A 110 -6.94 0.53 -7.78
C SER A 110 -6.54 0.47 -9.26
N LEU A 111 -7.38 -0.19 -10.05
CA LEU A 111 -7.27 -0.31 -11.50
C LEU A 111 -8.60 0.07 -12.17
N PRO A 112 -8.57 0.56 -13.42
CA PRO A 112 -9.76 0.67 -14.25
C PRO A 112 -10.48 -0.67 -14.42
N ALA A 113 -11.81 -0.70 -14.30
CA ALA A 113 -12.59 -1.92 -14.49
C ALA A 113 -12.77 -2.32 -15.97
N ASP A 114 -12.45 -1.43 -16.90
CA ASP A 114 -12.48 -1.71 -18.35
C ASP A 114 -11.46 -2.79 -18.77
N LEU A 115 -10.43 -3.04 -17.94
CA LEU A 115 -9.52 -4.18 -18.10
C LEU A 115 -10.24 -5.54 -18.10
N LEU A 116 -11.44 -5.62 -17.50
CA LEU A 116 -12.29 -6.82 -17.54
C LEU A 116 -13.12 -6.95 -18.82
N GLN A 117 -13.08 -5.99 -19.74
CA GLN A 117 -13.78 -6.08 -21.03
C GLN A 117 -13.02 -6.93 -22.06
N ALA A 118 -11.77 -7.32 -21.75
CA ALA A 118 -11.03 -8.27 -22.57
C ALA A 118 -11.79 -9.60 -22.67
N PRO A 119 -11.91 -10.22 -23.87
CA PRO A 119 -12.66 -11.46 -24.05
C PRO A 119 -12.20 -12.57 -23.09
N GLY A 120 -13.15 -13.08 -22.30
CA GLY A 120 -12.92 -14.14 -21.32
C GLY A 120 -12.27 -13.71 -20.01
N ALA A 121 -11.94 -12.43 -19.81
CA ALA A 121 -11.46 -11.93 -18.53
C ALA A 121 -12.55 -12.04 -17.45
N GLN A 122 -12.15 -12.46 -16.24
CA GLN A 122 -13.08 -12.72 -15.13
C GLN A 122 -12.77 -11.90 -13.87
N ARG A 123 -11.50 -11.81 -13.47
CA ARG A 123 -11.10 -11.10 -12.26
C ARG A 123 -9.69 -10.54 -12.36
N ILE A 124 -9.43 -9.50 -11.56
CA ILE A 124 -8.10 -8.93 -11.35
C ILE A 124 -7.66 -9.32 -9.94
N ALA A 125 -6.39 -9.68 -9.79
CA ALA A 125 -5.75 -9.90 -8.49
C ALA A 125 -4.45 -9.11 -8.38
N VAL A 126 -4.06 -8.84 -7.13
CA VAL A 126 -2.76 -8.29 -6.77
C VAL A 126 -1.99 -9.30 -5.93
N THR A 127 -0.68 -9.40 -6.17
CA THR A 127 0.25 -10.01 -5.21
C THR A 127 1.32 -9.01 -4.84
N VAL A 128 1.68 -8.98 -3.57
CA VAL A 128 2.82 -8.22 -3.07
C VAL A 128 3.84 -9.21 -2.52
N GLY A 129 5.07 -9.13 -3.01
CA GLY A 129 6.20 -9.91 -2.55
C GLY A 129 6.98 -9.24 -1.43
N GLU A 130 8.08 -9.89 -1.05
CA GLU A 130 8.97 -9.40 0.00
C GLU A 130 9.59 -8.06 -0.38
N ARG A 131 9.77 -7.19 0.62
CA ARG A 131 10.46 -5.91 0.48
C ARG A 131 9.83 -4.92 -0.52
N ALA A 132 8.60 -5.14 -0.96
CA ALA A 132 7.86 -4.15 -1.74
C ALA A 132 7.73 -2.84 -0.96
N ALA A 133 7.81 -1.73 -1.70
CA ALA A 133 7.72 -0.38 -1.16
C ALA A 133 7.09 0.57 -2.18
N LEU A 134 6.53 1.66 -1.68
CA LEU A 134 5.88 2.71 -2.42
C LEU A 134 6.53 4.06 -2.12
N LEU A 135 6.80 4.81 -3.18
CA LEU A 135 7.33 6.16 -3.13
C LEU A 135 6.17 7.17 -3.16
N PRO A 136 6.16 8.15 -2.24
CA PRO A 136 5.16 9.20 -2.23
C PRO A 136 5.29 10.06 -3.50
N LEU A 137 4.16 10.47 -4.07
CA LEU A 137 4.17 11.50 -5.09
C LEU A 137 4.24 12.89 -4.46
N ALA A 138 5.12 13.73 -4.99
CA ALA A 138 5.23 15.11 -4.54
C ALA A 138 3.89 15.85 -4.70
N GLN A 139 3.50 16.61 -3.69
CA GLN A 139 2.37 17.53 -3.75
C GLN A 139 2.84 18.96 -3.43
N PRO A 140 2.26 20.01 -4.07
CA PRO A 140 2.74 21.39 -3.94
C PRO A 140 2.85 21.91 -2.50
N GLN A 141 2.03 21.40 -1.58
CA GLN A 141 2.01 21.79 -0.18
C GLN A 141 3.19 21.26 0.66
N HIS A 142 3.97 20.30 0.16
CA HIS A 142 5.02 19.65 0.93
C HIS A 142 6.37 20.35 0.75
N ARG A 143 6.89 20.90 1.85
CA ARG A 143 8.08 21.79 1.85
C ARG A 143 9.42 21.09 2.08
N ARG A 144 9.42 19.77 2.29
CA ARG A 144 10.62 18.98 2.60
C ARG A 144 10.78 17.82 1.61
N PRO A 145 11.54 18.00 0.53
CA PRO A 145 11.75 16.93 -0.41
C PRO A 145 12.54 15.76 0.19
N HIS A 146 12.32 14.57 -0.34
CA HIS A 146 13.18 13.41 -0.21
C HIS A 146 14.45 13.63 -1.02
N SER A 147 15.58 13.53 -0.35
CA SER A 147 16.85 13.31 -1.01
C SER A 147 16.94 11.88 -1.55
N ALA A 148 17.78 11.68 -2.57
CA ALA A 148 18.06 10.33 -3.09
C ALA A 148 18.64 9.41 -2.00
N GLN A 149 19.40 9.96 -1.05
CA GLN A 149 19.98 9.21 0.06
C GLN A 149 18.92 8.74 1.06
N GLU A 150 17.93 9.57 1.39
CA GLU A 150 16.81 9.17 2.24
C GLU A 150 15.99 8.04 1.59
N ILE A 151 15.71 8.15 0.29
CA ILE A 151 15.03 7.07 -0.45
C ILE A 151 15.87 5.79 -0.46
N ALA A 152 17.18 5.90 -0.74
CA ALA A 152 18.07 4.74 -0.75
C ALA A 152 18.16 4.06 0.62
N LEU A 153 18.20 4.84 1.71
CA LEU A 153 18.19 4.32 3.07
C LEU A 153 16.86 3.61 3.38
N ALA A 154 15.73 4.25 3.05
CA ALA A 154 14.40 3.70 3.24
C ALA A 154 14.20 2.36 2.51
N LEU A 155 14.57 2.30 1.23
CA LEU A 155 14.43 1.11 0.39
C LEU A 155 15.51 0.04 0.68
N GLY A 156 16.63 0.43 1.28
CA GLY A 156 17.76 -0.44 1.64
C GLY A 156 17.67 -1.00 3.05
N GLY A 157 18.57 -0.54 3.92
CA GLY A 157 18.74 -1.08 5.29
C GLY A 157 17.45 -1.00 6.13
N ASN A 158 16.70 0.09 6.00
CA ASN A 158 15.42 0.25 6.68
C ASN A 158 14.41 -0.83 6.25
N ARG A 159 14.30 -1.12 4.93
CA ARG A 159 13.39 -2.16 4.46
C ARG A 159 13.77 -3.56 4.92
N VAL A 160 15.07 -3.85 5.06
CA VAL A 160 15.57 -5.12 5.62
C VAL A 160 15.17 -5.28 7.09
N ILE A 161 15.33 -4.23 7.91
CA ILE A 161 14.87 -4.25 9.30
C ILE A 161 13.34 -4.42 9.35
N GLY A 162 12.62 -3.70 8.49
CA GLY A 162 11.16 -3.75 8.37
C GLY A 162 10.65 -5.14 7.96
N GLN A 163 11.36 -5.86 7.08
CA GLN A 163 11.01 -7.23 6.73
C GLN A 163 11.01 -8.12 7.97
N ARG A 164 12.10 -8.13 8.72
CA ARG A 164 12.23 -8.97 9.91
C ARG A 164 11.25 -8.60 11.02
N LEU A 165 11.01 -7.31 11.25
CA LEU A 165 10.25 -6.83 12.41
C LEU A 165 8.76 -6.61 12.15
N VAL A 166 8.36 -6.47 10.89
CA VAL A 166 6.96 -6.21 10.51
C VAL A 166 6.44 -7.31 9.58
N ASP A 167 7.08 -7.55 8.43
CA ASP A 167 6.57 -8.56 7.49
C ASP A 167 6.56 -9.97 8.12
N GLU A 168 7.63 -10.29 8.85
CA GLU A 168 7.85 -11.61 9.46
C GLU A 168 7.44 -11.64 10.93
N ALA A 169 6.67 -10.65 11.41
CA ALA A 169 6.26 -10.57 12.80
C ALA A 169 5.27 -11.68 13.24
N GLY A 170 4.91 -12.59 12.34
CA GLY A 170 4.05 -13.73 12.60
C GLY A 170 2.60 -13.30 12.86
N PRO A 171 1.97 -13.72 13.98
CA PRO A 171 0.54 -13.54 14.21
C PRO A 171 -0.02 -12.12 13.99
N PRO A 172 0.59 -11.03 14.51
CA PRO A 172 0.05 -9.68 14.30
C PRO A 172 0.10 -9.22 12.85
N ALA A 173 1.13 -9.59 12.08
CA ALA A 173 1.23 -9.23 10.66
C ALA A 173 0.23 -10.02 9.82
N ASP A 174 0.09 -11.31 10.10
CA ASP A 174 -0.90 -12.18 9.45
C ASP A 174 -2.33 -11.73 9.75
N ALA A 175 -2.62 -11.35 10.99
CA ALA A 175 -3.91 -10.81 11.36
C ALA A 175 -4.23 -9.52 10.59
N ALA A 176 -3.26 -8.60 10.48
CA ALA A 176 -3.43 -7.37 9.70
C ALA A 176 -3.72 -7.68 8.22
N ARG A 177 -2.94 -8.56 7.58
CA ARG A 177 -3.16 -8.96 6.17
C ARG A 177 -4.54 -9.59 5.95
N LEU A 178 -4.98 -10.46 6.87
CA LEU A 178 -6.31 -11.08 6.79
C LEU A 178 -7.42 -10.05 6.93
N VAL A 179 -7.28 -9.10 7.86
CA VAL A 179 -8.27 -8.03 8.04
C VAL A 179 -8.32 -7.12 6.82
N ALA A 180 -7.18 -6.70 6.25
CA ALA A 180 -7.14 -5.89 5.03
C ALA A 180 -7.79 -6.61 3.83
N ARG A 181 -7.53 -7.91 3.69
CA ARG A 181 -8.18 -8.76 2.67
C ARG A 181 -9.68 -8.87 2.92
N TYR A 182 -10.12 -9.08 4.16
CA TYR A 182 -11.54 -9.14 4.49
C TYR A 182 -12.24 -7.80 4.21
N VAL A 183 -11.61 -6.69 4.59
CA VAL A 183 -12.10 -5.33 4.31
C VAL A 183 -12.23 -5.11 2.81
N THR A 184 -11.29 -5.61 2.00
CA THR A 184 -11.41 -5.54 0.53
C THR A 184 -12.69 -6.19 0.02
N LEU A 185 -13.04 -7.36 0.57
CA LEU A 185 -14.18 -8.16 0.10
C LEU A 185 -15.51 -7.72 0.72
N LEU A 186 -15.50 -6.88 1.75
CA LEU A 186 -16.73 -6.39 2.38
C LEU A 186 -17.56 -5.61 1.35
N PRO A 187 -18.88 -5.88 1.23
CA PRO A 187 -19.79 -5.02 0.49
C PRO A 187 -20.05 -3.70 1.26
N GLU A 188 -20.54 -2.67 0.57
CA GLU A 188 -21.00 -1.43 1.20
C GLU A 188 -22.17 -1.67 2.17
N ALA A 189 -23.16 -2.45 1.74
CA ALA A 189 -24.25 -2.92 2.61
C ALA A 189 -23.85 -4.24 3.27
N LEU A 190 -23.57 -4.20 4.57
CA LEU A 190 -23.20 -5.39 5.33
C LEU A 190 -24.40 -6.36 5.39
N GLY A 191 -24.21 -7.56 4.84
CA GLY A 191 -25.19 -8.64 4.95
C GLY A 191 -25.31 -9.22 6.36
N GLU A 192 -26.23 -10.17 6.53
CA GLU A 192 -26.45 -10.89 7.78
C GLU A 192 -25.20 -11.66 8.27
N ALA A 193 -25.26 -12.19 9.50
CA ALA A 193 -24.17 -12.99 10.08
C ALA A 193 -23.70 -14.16 9.18
N ALA A 194 -24.62 -14.87 8.52
CA ALA A 194 -24.27 -15.96 7.62
C ALA A 194 -23.46 -15.49 6.39
N ALA A 195 -23.82 -14.34 5.82
CA ALA A 195 -23.08 -13.72 4.73
C ALA A 195 -21.66 -13.34 5.17
N ARG A 196 -21.51 -12.77 6.37
CA ARG A 196 -20.21 -12.42 6.95
C ARG A 196 -19.31 -13.63 7.18
N GLN A 197 -19.86 -14.76 7.60
CA GLN A 197 -19.11 -16.01 7.78
C GLN A 197 -18.71 -16.63 6.43
N SER A 198 -19.58 -16.57 5.42
CA SER A 198 -19.22 -17.00 4.07
C SER A 198 -18.07 -16.18 3.51
N LEU A 199 -18.12 -14.86 3.69
CA LEU A 199 -17.06 -13.94 3.31
C LEU A 199 -15.73 -14.21 4.03
N TRP A 200 -15.80 -14.62 5.30
CA TRP A 200 -14.59 -15.01 6.05
C TRP A 200 -13.92 -16.24 5.43
N ARG A 201 -14.72 -17.25 5.06
CA ARG A 201 -14.18 -18.44 4.36
C ARG A 201 -13.57 -18.06 3.00
N GLU A 202 -14.18 -17.14 2.26
CA GLU A 202 -13.62 -16.63 1.01
C GLU A 202 -12.30 -15.87 1.23
N THR A 203 -12.21 -15.10 2.30
CA THR A 203 -10.98 -14.41 2.71
C THR A 203 -9.84 -15.40 2.96
N LEU A 204 -10.15 -16.56 3.54
CA LEU A 204 -9.18 -17.63 3.76
C LEU A 204 -8.87 -18.43 2.48
N GLY A 205 -9.79 -18.45 1.51
CA GLY A 205 -9.66 -19.15 0.24
C GLY A 205 -8.49 -18.63 -0.59
N GLY A 206 -7.35 -19.32 -0.55
CA GLY A 206 -6.13 -18.90 -1.24
C GLY A 206 -5.09 -18.22 -0.35
N ALA A 207 -5.26 -18.23 0.98
CA ALA A 207 -4.18 -17.91 1.91
C ALA A 207 -3.02 -18.93 1.75
N PRO A 208 -1.75 -18.52 1.91
CA PRO A 208 -0.60 -19.38 1.68
C PRO A 208 -0.45 -20.31 2.88
N ALA A 209 0.29 -21.41 2.67
CA ALA A 209 0.69 -22.31 3.76
C ALA A 209 1.46 -21.61 4.90
N ARG A 210 1.95 -20.38 4.69
CA ARG A 210 2.68 -19.57 5.67
C ARG A 210 1.79 -18.80 6.66
N LEU A 211 0.46 -18.79 6.49
CA LEU A 211 -0.44 -18.20 7.49
C LEU A 211 -0.34 -18.98 8.80
N VAL A 212 0.10 -18.32 9.88
CA VAL A 212 0.12 -18.97 11.19
C VAL A 212 -1.25 -18.99 11.84
N GLU A 213 -1.61 -20.12 12.42
CA GLU A 213 -2.93 -20.37 13.00
C GLU A 213 -3.30 -19.38 14.13
N SER A 214 -2.32 -18.91 14.91
CA SER A 214 -2.54 -17.84 15.91
C SER A 214 -2.84 -16.48 15.28
N GLY A 215 -2.30 -16.19 14.08
CA GLY A 215 -2.63 -14.99 13.31
C GLY A 215 -4.06 -15.02 12.79
N ARG A 216 -4.52 -16.18 12.30
CA ARG A 216 -5.93 -16.40 11.95
C ARG A 216 -6.85 -16.15 13.14
N ARG A 217 -6.58 -16.76 14.30
CA ARG A 217 -7.38 -16.54 15.51
C ARG A 217 -7.40 -15.08 15.97
N GLN A 218 -6.28 -14.37 15.81
CA GLN A 218 -6.21 -12.95 16.15
C GLN A 218 -7.08 -12.10 15.21
N ALA A 219 -7.10 -12.39 13.90
CA ALA A 219 -8.05 -11.74 12.98
C ALA A 219 -9.50 -12.09 13.32
N GLU A 220 -9.81 -13.36 13.61
CA GLU A 220 -11.16 -13.79 14.03
C GLU A 220 -11.64 -13.04 15.28
N ALA A 221 -10.76 -12.81 16.26
CA ALA A 221 -11.06 -12.04 17.45
C ALA A 221 -11.38 -10.56 17.11
N MET A 222 -10.63 -9.94 16.19
CA MET A 222 -10.93 -8.58 15.71
C MET A 222 -12.30 -8.51 15.02
N LEU A 223 -12.62 -9.51 14.18
CA LEU A 223 -13.93 -9.61 13.53
C LEU A 223 -15.05 -9.76 14.56
N ALA A 224 -14.92 -10.70 15.51
CA ALA A 224 -15.92 -10.94 16.54
C ALA A 224 -16.15 -9.70 17.41
N GLN A 225 -15.09 -8.97 17.78
CA GLN A 225 -15.19 -7.72 18.51
C GLN A 225 -16.00 -6.67 17.71
N CYS A 226 -15.64 -6.44 16.44
CA CYS A 226 -16.38 -5.50 15.61
C CYS A 226 -17.84 -5.92 15.38
N GLN A 227 -18.14 -7.21 15.36
CA GLN A 227 -19.52 -7.70 15.24
C GLN A 227 -20.33 -7.37 16.49
N ALA A 228 -19.74 -7.52 17.68
CA ALA A 228 -20.39 -7.18 18.95
C ALA A 228 -20.61 -5.66 19.07
N GLU A 229 -19.59 -4.86 18.75
CA GLU A 229 -19.66 -3.39 18.83
C GLU A 229 -20.70 -2.81 17.87
N THR A 230 -20.75 -3.28 16.62
CA THR A 230 -21.72 -2.79 15.63
C THR A 230 -23.14 -3.30 15.84
N ALA A 231 -23.30 -4.45 16.49
CA ALA A 231 -24.62 -4.91 16.93
C ALA A 231 -25.16 -4.06 18.10
N ALA A 232 -24.28 -3.56 18.97
CA ALA A 232 -24.66 -2.75 20.12
C ALA A 232 -24.99 -1.29 19.75
N ASP A 233 -24.30 -0.71 18.78
CA ASP A 233 -24.59 0.64 18.30
C ASP A 233 -24.44 0.74 16.76
N PRO A 234 -25.57 0.85 16.02
CA PRO A 234 -25.58 0.84 14.56
C PRO A 234 -24.95 2.10 13.93
N ARG A 235 -24.57 3.10 14.73
CA ARG A 235 -23.81 4.27 14.24
C ARG A 235 -22.36 3.92 13.90
N PHE A 236 -21.83 2.81 14.43
CA PHE A 236 -20.49 2.34 14.08
C PHE A 236 -20.52 1.48 12.81
N SER A 237 -19.66 1.84 11.85
CA SER A 237 -19.44 1.01 10.66
C SER A 237 -18.55 -0.18 10.99
N PHE A 238 -18.98 -1.39 10.60
CA PHE A 238 -18.20 -2.61 10.78
C PHE A 238 -16.85 -2.53 10.06
N ARG A 239 -16.85 -1.97 8.84
CA ARG A 239 -15.64 -1.68 8.07
C ARG A 239 -14.71 -0.72 8.82
N ALA A 240 -15.26 0.35 9.41
CA ALA A 240 -14.46 1.32 10.16
C ALA A 240 -13.84 0.71 11.42
N CYS A 241 -14.58 -0.13 12.16
CA CYS A 241 -14.05 -0.87 13.30
C CYS A 241 -12.89 -1.79 12.88
N LEU A 242 -13.05 -2.57 11.82
CA LEU A 242 -11.99 -3.46 11.33
C LEU A 242 -10.74 -2.69 10.91
N ARG A 243 -10.89 -1.59 10.18
CA ARG A 243 -9.78 -0.69 9.82
C ARG A 243 -9.07 -0.16 11.06
N GLN A 244 -9.80 0.24 12.10
CA GLN A 244 -9.18 0.68 13.35
C GLN A 244 -8.34 -0.43 14.03
N HIS A 245 -8.86 -1.66 14.08
CA HIS A 245 -8.11 -2.80 14.63
C HIS A 245 -6.87 -3.14 13.82
N HIS A 246 -6.99 -3.12 12.49
CA HIS A 246 -5.89 -3.28 11.55
C HIS A 246 -4.81 -2.22 11.78
N ASP A 247 -5.19 -0.94 11.80
CA ASP A 247 -4.25 0.18 11.95
C ASP A 247 -3.54 0.14 13.30
N ARG A 248 -4.25 -0.26 14.36
CA ARG A 248 -3.65 -0.46 15.69
C ARG A 248 -2.60 -1.56 15.68
N ALA A 249 -2.86 -2.68 15.02
CA ALA A 249 -1.91 -3.79 14.91
C ALA A 249 -0.63 -3.35 14.18
N LEU A 250 -0.78 -2.67 13.03
CA LEU A 250 0.37 -2.17 12.28
C LEU A 250 1.11 -1.04 12.98
N TRP A 251 0.41 -0.16 13.70
CA TRP A 251 1.07 0.88 14.52
C TRP A 251 1.97 0.27 15.60
N GLN A 252 1.53 -0.81 16.27
CA GLN A 252 2.34 -1.49 17.27
C GLN A 252 3.60 -2.11 16.66
N LEU A 253 3.48 -2.74 15.49
CA LEU A 253 4.62 -3.29 14.74
C LEU A 253 5.56 -2.18 14.27
N ASN A 254 5.00 -1.12 13.70
CA ASN A 254 5.76 0.01 13.16
C ASN A 254 6.54 0.76 14.26
N ARG A 255 6.00 0.87 15.48
CA ARG A 255 6.74 1.41 16.62
C ARG A 255 7.96 0.57 17.01
N ARG A 256 7.83 -0.77 16.99
CA ARG A 256 8.97 -1.65 17.25
C ARG A 256 10.04 -1.49 16.16
N TYR A 257 9.60 -1.38 14.92
CA TYR A 257 10.46 -1.09 13.78
C TYR A 257 11.19 0.25 13.92
N TRP A 258 10.49 1.36 14.18
CA TRP A 258 11.12 2.68 14.36
C TRP A 258 12.15 2.69 15.48
N ASN A 259 11.83 2.08 16.62
CA ASN A 259 12.79 1.93 17.73
C ASN A 259 14.06 1.16 17.34
N ALA A 260 13.98 0.25 16.37
CA ALA A 260 15.13 -0.51 15.89
C ALA A 260 15.96 0.28 14.86
N VAL A 261 15.30 1.01 13.95
CA VAL A 261 15.97 1.90 12.99
C VAL A 261 16.72 3.02 13.69
N ASP A 262 16.12 3.65 14.70
CA ASP A 262 16.74 4.73 15.47
C ASP A 262 18.01 4.26 16.20
N LYS A 263 18.07 2.98 16.61
CA LYS A 263 19.25 2.39 17.26
C LYS A 263 20.34 1.95 16.30
N ALA A 264 20.00 1.76 15.02
CA ALA A 264 20.91 1.32 13.98
C ALA A 264 21.54 2.49 13.20
N SER A 265 21.07 3.72 13.46
CA SER A 265 21.55 4.99 12.89
C SER A 265 22.58 5.64 13.82
#